data_AF-A0A934YMT5-F1
#
_entry.id   AF-A0A934YMT5-F1
#
_cell.length_a   1.000
_cell.length_b   1.000
_cell.length_c   1.000
_cell.angle_alpha   90.00
_cell.angle_beta   90.00
_cell.angle_gamma   90.00
#
_symmetry.space_group_name_H-M   'P 1'
#
loop_
_entity.id
_entity.type
_entity.pdbx_description
1 polymer ?
#
loop_
_entity_poly.entity_id
_entity_poly.type
_entity_poly.pdbx_seq_one_letter_code
_entity_poly.pdbx_strand_id
1 'polypeptide(L)'
;MFAGGVSVSASAVAAPPPDCGTGLVCAGGPTAGASACRQRNATAATVYCCPVGQRIDNGKCVAPAPVCGRGLYCAGGPTPGASACRQQESSTREVFCCPEGQRIENGKCFDARTAEITSFYTDILHRAPAPEWLARHVNGGLPTAKVRESIAKTPEARGLVNKAYKAYLGREGEAGGLDSWTDHLVRGKTLDWVWEQIRTSEEARRKNGGQPPPVTLR
;
A
#
# COMPACT_ATOMS: atom_id res chain seq x y z
N MET A 1 30.10 0.83 -44.35
CA MET A 1 28.86 0.03 -44.46
C MET A 1 29.22 -1.32 -43.87
N PHE A 2 28.74 -1.79 -42.72
CA PHE A 2 27.36 -1.91 -42.27
C PHE A 2 27.26 -1.76 -40.74
N ALA A 3 26.22 -1.06 -40.28
CA ALA A 3 25.75 -1.07 -38.90
C ALA A 3 24.65 -2.14 -38.79
N GLY A 4 24.73 -3.01 -37.78
CA GLY A 4 23.71 -4.01 -37.48
C GLY A 4 23.39 -4.00 -36.00
N GLY A 5 22.54 -3.05 -35.58
CA GLY A 5 22.00 -3.00 -34.23
C GLY A 5 20.96 -4.10 -34.04
N VAL A 6 21.10 -4.88 -32.97
CA VAL A 6 20.10 -5.86 -32.53
C VAL A 6 19.00 -5.08 -31.80
N SER A 7 17.84 -4.94 -32.44
CA SER A 7 16.63 -4.40 -31.82
C SER A 7 16.04 -5.43 -30.87
N VAL A 8 16.00 -5.09 -29.58
CA VAL A 8 15.27 -5.83 -28.56
C VAL A 8 13.78 -5.56 -28.77
N SER A 9 13.04 -6.56 -29.25
CA SER A 9 11.58 -6.51 -29.35
C SER A 9 10.99 -6.43 -27.95
N ALA A 10 10.40 -5.29 -27.60
CA ALA A 10 9.58 -5.16 -26.41
C ALA A 10 8.36 -6.09 -26.56
N SER A 11 8.27 -7.11 -25.71
CA SER A 11 7.03 -7.84 -25.49
C SER A 11 5.99 -6.82 -25.00
N ALA A 12 5.10 -6.42 -25.91
CA ALA A 12 3.90 -5.69 -25.54
C ALA A 12 3.13 -6.58 -24.57
N VAL A 13 3.09 -6.20 -23.30
CA VAL A 13 2.13 -6.75 -22.35
C VAL A 13 0.76 -6.48 -22.97
N ALA A 14 0.12 -7.51 -23.49
CA ALA A 14 -1.20 -7.38 -24.09
C ALA A 14 -2.11 -6.76 -23.03
N ALA A 15 -2.73 -5.63 -23.36
CA ALA A 15 -3.73 -5.04 -22.49
C ALA A 15 -4.77 -6.13 -22.16
N PRO A 16 -5.23 -6.23 -20.91
CA PRO A 16 -6.23 -7.22 -20.53
C PRO A 16 -7.44 -7.07 -21.46
N PRO A 17 -8.08 -8.17 -21.88
CA PRO A 17 -9.20 -8.12 -22.79
C PRO A 17 -10.35 -7.30 -22.16
N PRO A 18 -11.12 -6.56 -22.97
CA PRO A 18 -12.31 -5.86 -22.49
C PRO A 18 -13.34 -6.85 -21.94
N ASP A 19 -14.08 -6.45 -20.91
CA ASP A 19 -15.16 -7.25 -20.35
C ASP A 19 -16.35 -7.27 -21.33
N CYS A 20 -16.71 -8.46 -21.80
CA CYS A 20 -17.79 -8.65 -22.77
C CYS A 20 -18.92 -9.53 -22.22
N GLY A 21 -20.17 -9.15 -22.45
CA GLY A 21 -21.35 -9.87 -21.92
C GLY A 21 -22.63 -9.63 -22.74
N THR A 22 -23.71 -10.35 -22.40
CA THR A 22 -25.01 -10.26 -23.11
C THR A 22 -25.95 -9.23 -22.47
N GLY A 23 -26.81 -8.53 -23.23
CA GLY A 23 -27.76 -7.62 -22.56
C GLY A 23 -28.85 -6.84 -23.32
N LEU A 24 -28.74 -6.47 -24.61
CA LEU A 24 -29.73 -5.61 -25.32
C LEU A 24 -29.71 -5.81 -26.87
N VAL A 25 -30.12 -4.84 -27.71
CA VAL A 25 -30.09 -4.82 -29.20
C VAL A 25 -29.17 -3.68 -29.67
N CYS A 26 -28.20 -3.92 -30.57
CA CYS A 26 -27.31 -2.87 -31.13
C CYS A 26 -28.03 -1.96 -32.15
N ALA A 27 -29.20 -1.41 -31.82
CA ALA A 27 -29.90 -0.50 -32.74
C ALA A 27 -29.24 0.90 -32.70
N GLY A 28 -28.33 1.16 -33.63
CA GLY A 28 -27.79 2.51 -33.90
C GLY A 28 -26.34 2.80 -33.47
N GLY A 29 -25.60 1.80 -32.96
CA GLY A 29 -24.18 1.94 -32.56
C GLY A 29 -23.92 1.67 -31.08
N PRO A 30 -22.65 1.70 -30.62
CA PRO A 30 -22.32 1.55 -29.21
C PRO A 30 -22.94 2.67 -28.37
N THR A 31 -23.48 2.33 -27.19
CA THR A 31 -23.90 3.32 -26.20
C THR A 31 -22.69 4.13 -25.70
N ALA A 32 -22.90 5.37 -25.25
CA ALA A 32 -21.83 6.23 -24.76
C ALA A 32 -20.96 5.51 -23.71
N GLY A 33 -19.68 5.30 -24.02
CA GLY A 33 -18.72 4.62 -23.14
C GLY A 33 -18.42 3.15 -23.46
N ALA A 34 -19.14 2.49 -24.38
CA ALA A 34 -18.80 1.14 -24.83
C ALA A 34 -17.67 1.15 -25.87
N SER A 35 -16.75 0.19 -25.78
CA SER A 35 -15.62 0.06 -26.71
C SER A 35 -16.03 -0.69 -28.00
N ALA A 36 -17.03 -1.56 -27.93
CA ALA A 36 -17.63 -2.24 -29.09
C ALA A 36 -19.01 -2.85 -28.76
N CYS A 37 -19.83 -3.06 -29.80
CA CYS A 37 -21.10 -3.82 -29.76
C CYS A 37 -21.12 -4.82 -30.91
N ARG A 38 -21.47 -6.10 -30.66
CA ARG A 38 -21.63 -7.11 -31.71
C ARG A 38 -22.93 -7.88 -31.52
N GLN A 39 -23.81 -7.79 -32.52
CA GLN A 39 -25.05 -8.55 -32.60
C GLN A 39 -24.99 -9.48 -33.81
N ARG A 40 -25.21 -10.79 -33.63
CA ARG A 40 -25.14 -11.76 -34.74
C ARG A 40 -26.41 -11.79 -35.60
N ASN A 41 -27.59 -11.50 -35.04
CA ASN A 41 -28.90 -11.40 -35.71
C ASN A 41 -29.87 -10.62 -34.81
N ALA A 42 -30.98 -10.10 -35.37
CA ALA A 42 -31.98 -9.28 -34.62
C ALA A 42 -32.58 -9.99 -33.38
N THR A 43 -32.58 -11.32 -33.38
CA THR A 43 -33.07 -12.18 -32.28
C THR A 43 -31.95 -12.79 -31.41
N ALA A 44 -30.68 -12.55 -31.74
CA ALA A 44 -29.55 -13.05 -30.96
C ALA A 44 -29.18 -12.10 -29.81
N ALA A 45 -28.75 -12.66 -28.68
CA ALA A 45 -28.21 -11.90 -27.56
C ALA A 45 -27.05 -11.01 -28.02
N THR A 46 -27.20 -9.69 -27.89
CA THR A 46 -26.16 -8.75 -28.25
C THR A 46 -25.04 -8.80 -27.23
N VAL A 47 -23.80 -8.87 -27.73
CA VAL A 47 -22.59 -8.79 -26.90
C VAL A 47 -22.10 -7.36 -26.87
N TYR A 48 -22.05 -6.77 -25.67
CA TYR A 48 -21.42 -5.47 -25.42
C TYR A 48 -20.06 -5.70 -24.80
N CYS A 49 -19.08 -4.88 -25.16
CA CYS A 49 -17.76 -4.88 -24.55
C CYS A 49 -17.48 -3.49 -23.95
N CYS A 50 -17.06 -3.46 -22.69
CA CYS A 50 -16.68 -2.23 -22.02
C CYS A 50 -15.16 -2.01 -22.05
N PRO A 51 -14.69 -0.75 -21.97
CA PRO A 51 -13.28 -0.45 -21.75
C PRO A 51 -12.73 -1.18 -20.53
N VAL A 52 -11.43 -1.47 -20.54
CA VAL A 52 -10.74 -2.11 -19.42
C VAL A 52 -11.05 -1.39 -18.11
N GLY A 53 -11.47 -2.15 -17.10
CA GLY A 53 -11.79 -1.64 -15.76
C GLY A 53 -13.24 -1.16 -15.57
N GLN A 54 -14.10 -1.26 -16.58
CA GLN A 54 -15.54 -0.97 -16.47
C GLN A 54 -16.35 -2.27 -16.57
N ARG A 55 -17.52 -2.31 -15.92
CA ARG A 55 -18.45 -3.45 -16.05
C ARG A 55 -19.70 -3.06 -16.82
N ILE A 56 -20.45 -4.08 -17.27
CA ILE A 56 -21.78 -3.93 -17.85
C ILE A 56 -22.82 -3.96 -16.72
N ASP A 57 -23.59 -2.88 -16.57
CA ASP A 57 -24.77 -2.80 -15.68
C ASP A 57 -25.97 -2.29 -16.48
N ASN A 58 -27.05 -3.07 -16.56
CA ASN A 58 -28.25 -2.76 -17.35
C ASN A 58 -27.96 -2.27 -18.79
N GLY A 59 -26.96 -2.87 -19.46
CA GLY A 59 -26.57 -2.51 -20.83
C GLY A 59 -25.77 -1.22 -20.97
N LYS A 60 -25.29 -0.64 -19.87
CA LYS A 60 -24.37 0.52 -19.87
C LYS A 60 -23.02 0.11 -19.31
N CYS A 61 -21.96 0.66 -19.88
CA CYS A 61 -20.66 0.60 -19.24
C CYS A 61 -20.66 1.56 -18.06
N VAL A 62 -20.52 0.99 -16.86
CA VAL A 62 -20.42 1.75 -15.62
C VAL A 62 -19.00 1.64 -15.09
N ALA A 63 -18.59 2.67 -14.37
CA ALA A 63 -17.39 2.62 -13.54
C ALA A 63 -17.38 1.33 -12.70
N PRO A 64 -16.20 0.80 -12.35
CA PRO A 64 -16.12 -0.38 -11.49
C PRO A 64 -16.97 -0.16 -10.24
N ALA A 65 -17.53 -1.24 -9.69
CA ALA A 65 -18.45 -1.12 -8.56
C ALA A 65 -17.73 -0.37 -7.47
N PRO A 66 -18.41 0.51 -6.72
CA PRO A 66 -17.85 0.91 -5.45
C PRO A 66 -17.53 -0.39 -4.71
N VAL A 67 -16.26 -0.53 -4.38
CA VAL A 67 -15.63 -1.73 -3.83
C VAL A 67 -16.32 -2.17 -2.52
N CYS A 68 -17.11 -1.28 -1.93
CA CYS A 68 -17.94 -1.44 -0.75
C CYS A 68 -19.20 -0.55 -0.82
N GLY A 69 -20.35 -1.02 -0.31
CA GLY A 69 -21.59 -0.22 -0.24
C GLY A 69 -22.85 -1.00 0.15
N ARG A 70 -23.96 -0.29 0.40
CA ARG A 70 -25.27 -0.89 0.72
C ARG A 70 -25.85 -1.61 -0.51
N GLY A 71 -26.48 -2.77 -0.31
CA GLY A 71 -27.18 -3.52 -1.37
C GLY A 71 -26.36 -4.64 -2.05
N LEU A 72 -25.17 -4.96 -1.54
CA LEU A 72 -24.39 -6.12 -1.98
C LEU A 72 -24.88 -7.42 -1.30
N TYR A 73 -24.63 -8.58 -1.91
CA TYR A 73 -24.91 -9.91 -1.35
C TYR A 73 -23.70 -10.80 -1.54
N CYS A 74 -23.28 -11.49 -0.47
CA CYS A 74 -22.05 -12.28 -0.46
C CYS A 74 -22.35 -13.72 -0.04
N ALA A 75 -23.07 -14.46 -0.89
CA ALA A 75 -23.19 -15.91 -0.75
C ALA A 75 -22.03 -16.60 -1.46
N GLY A 76 -21.19 -17.28 -0.67
CA GLY A 76 -20.17 -18.21 -1.19
C GLY A 76 -18.83 -17.58 -1.58
N GLY A 77 -18.67 -16.25 -1.55
CA GLY A 77 -17.39 -15.60 -1.84
C GLY A 77 -17.45 -14.06 -1.89
N PRO A 78 -16.29 -13.41 -2.11
CA PRO A 78 -16.21 -11.96 -2.30
C PRO A 78 -16.95 -11.49 -3.56
N THR A 79 -17.39 -10.23 -3.56
CA THR A 79 -17.96 -9.59 -4.77
C THR A 79 -16.84 -9.12 -5.71
N PRO A 80 -17.08 -9.01 -7.02
CA PRO A 80 -16.08 -8.52 -7.97
C PRO A 80 -15.51 -7.16 -7.53
N GLY A 81 -14.19 -7.09 -7.35
CA GLY A 81 -13.47 -5.90 -6.86
C GLY A 81 -13.19 -5.87 -5.35
N ALA A 82 -13.75 -6.80 -4.56
CA ALA A 82 -13.46 -6.95 -3.15
C ALA A 82 -12.61 -8.21 -2.86
N SER A 83 -11.63 -8.11 -1.97
CA SER A 83 -10.84 -9.26 -1.48
C SER A 83 -11.56 -10.06 -0.40
N ALA A 84 -12.45 -9.41 0.35
CA ALA A 84 -13.22 -10.03 1.42
C ALA A 84 -14.62 -9.43 1.48
N CYS A 85 -15.60 -10.26 1.81
CA CYS A 85 -16.94 -9.80 2.09
C CYS A 85 -17.58 -10.59 3.25
N ARG A 86 -18.34 -9.91 4.12
CA ARG A 86 -19.15 -10.54 5.17
C ARG A 86 -20.49 -9.84 5.31
N GLN A 87 -21.57 -10.62 5.37
CA GLN A 87 -22.91 -10.17 5.78
C GLN A 87 -23.11 -10.47 7.27
N GLN A 88 -23.58 -9.52 8.07
CA GLN A 88 -23.98 -9.76 9.47
C GLN A 88 -25.48 -10.10 9.53
N GLU A 89 -25.80 -11.34 9.94
CA GLU A 89 -27.15 -11.87 10.18
C GLU A 89 -28.14 -11.82 8.99
N SER A 90 -29.08 -12.78 8.95
CA SER A 90 -29.96 -13.04 7.80
C SER A 90 -30.98 -11.93 7.50
N SER A 91 -31.12 -10.93 8.36
CA SER A 91 -32.14 -9.87 8.26
C SER A 91 -31.60 -8.48 7.94
N THR A 92 -30.28 -8.26 7.99
CA THR A 92 -29.71 -6.93 7.71
C THR A 92 -29.11 -6.87 6.30
N ARG A 93 -29.36 -5.76 5.60
CA ARG A 93 -28.73 -5.42 4.30
C ARG A 93 -27.30 -4.87 4.48
N GLU A 94 -26.70 -5.06 5.66
CA GLU A 94 -25.37 -4.58 5.99
C GLU A 94 -24.33 -5.61 5.55
N VAL A 95 -23.74 -5.32 4.40
CA VAL A 95 -22.70 -6.12 3.79
C VAL A 95 -21.41 -5.33 3.80
N PHE A 96 -20.39 -5.88 4.46
CA PHE A 96 -19.06 -5.31 4.56
C PHE A 96 -18.18 -5.94 3.49
N CYS A 97 -17.68 -5.13 2.55
CA CYS A 97 -16.70 -5.54 1.57
C CYS A 97 -15.40 -4.77 1.79
N CYS A 98 -14.26 -5.43 1.61
CA CYS A 98 -12.96 -4.78 1.67
C CYS A 98 -12.27 -4.76 0.30
N PRO A 99 -11.62 -3.65 -0.07
CA PRO A 99 -10.81 -3.56 -1.27
C PRO A 99 -9.68 -4.57 -1.34
N GLU A 100 -9.20 -4.80 -2.57
CA GLU A 100 -8.08 -5.68 -2.86
C GLU A 100 -6.91 -5.49 -1.86
N GLY A 101 -6.38 -6.60 -1.35
CA GLY A 101 -5.30 -6.59 -0.36
C GLY A 101 -5.72 -6.33 1.09
N GLN A 102 -6.98 -6.00 1.34
CA GLN A 102 -7.51 -5.79 2.70
C GLN A 102 -8.30 -7.01 3.20
N ARG A 103 -8.49 -7.12 4.51
CA ARG A 103 -9.31 -8.19 5.13
C ARG A 103 -10.28 -7.60 6.14
N ILE A 104 -11.29 -8.35 6.54
CA ILE A 104 -12.24 -7.91 7.58
C ILE A 104 -11.70 -8.31 8.96
N GLU A 105 -11.49 -7.32 9.83
CA GLU A 105 -11.22 -7.49 11.26
C GLU A 105 -12.24 -6.69 12.08
N ASN A 106 -12.94 -7.37 13.00
CA ASN A 106 -13.94 -6.73 13.88
C ASN A 106 -14.99 -5.87 13.14
N GLY A 107 -15.42 -6.32 11.96
CA GLY A 107 -16.42 -5.61 11.14
C GLY A 107 -15.88 -4.39 10.38
N LYS A 108 -14.56 -4.18 10.34
CA LYS A 108 -13.89 -3.12 9.58
C LYS A 108 -12.87 -3.68 8.61
N CYS A 109 -12.54 -2.93 7.57
CA CYS A 109 -11.45 -3.28 6.69
C CYS A 109 -10.11 -2.97 7.34
N PHE A 110 -9.25 -3.99 7.36
CA PHE A 110 -7.89 -3.93 7.82
C PHE A 110 -6.96 -4.00 6.61
N ASP A 111 -6.16 -2.96 6.46
CA ASP A 111 -5.09 -2.88 5.47
C ASP A 111 -3.75 -3.17 6.16
N ALA A 112 -3.24 -4.38 5.93
CA ALA A 112 -1.98 -4.84 6.50
C ALA A 112 -0.80 -3.97 6.07
N ARG A 113 -0.79 -3.50 4.82
CA ARG A 113 0.28 -2.66 4.29
C ARG A 113 0.26 -1.27 4.92
N THR A 114 -0.93 -0.69 5.09
CA THR A 114 -1.09 0.56 5.84
C THR A 114 -0.62 0.42 7.29
N ALA A 115 -0.99 -0.67 7.97
CA ALA A 115 -0.56 -0.92 9.34
C ALA A 115 0.97 -1.08 9.45
N GLU A 116 1.57 -1.86 8.55
CA GLU A 116 3.03 -2.09 8.51
C GLU A 116 3.81 -0.77 8.26
N ILE A 117 3.42 0.01 7.24
CA ILE A 117 4.09 1.29 6.93
C ILE A 117 3.92 2.29 8.08
N THR A 118 2.76 2.30 8.74
CA THR A 118 2.52 3.13 9.94
C THR A 118 3.43 2.73 11.09
N SER A 119 3.64 1.42 11.30
CA SER A 119 4.59 0.92 12.31
C SER A 119 6.01 1.42 12.00
N PHE A 120 6.49 1.29 10.76
CA PHE A 120 7.85 1.75 10.42
C PHE A 120 8.07 3.24 10.75
N TYR A 121 7.06 4.07 10.48
CA TYR A 121 7.15 5.50 10.75
C TYR A 121 7.26 5.76 12.26
N THR A 122 6.43 5.09 13.05
CA THR A 122 6.47 5.18 14.52
C THR A 122 7.78 4.64 15.07
N ASP A 123 8.24 3.49 14.58
CA ASP A 123 9.46 2.81 15.02
C ASP A 123 10.72 3.62 14.72
N ILE A 124 10.74 4.41 13.64
CA ILE A 124 11.92 5.16 13.18
C ILE A 124 11.88 6.62 13.65
N LEU A 125 10.69 7.23 13.73
CA LEU A 125 10.51 8.66 13.98
C LEU A 125 9.74 9.01 15.26
N HIS A 126 9.26 8.02 16.02
CA HIS A 126 8.47 8.19 17.25
C HIS A 126 7.22 9.08 17.08
N ARG A 127 6.62 9.09 15.89
CA ARG A 127 5.38 9.83 15.61
C ARG A 127 4.56 9.15 14.53
N ALA A 128 3.30 9.53 14.41
CA ALA A 128 2.46 9.07 13.31
C ALA A 128 2.84 9.78 11.98
N PRO A 129 2.68 9.11 10.83
CA PRO A 129 2.79 9.74 9.52
C PRO A 129 1.60 10.68 9.25
N ALA A 130 1.82 11.67 8.40
CA ALA A 130 0.71 12.47 7.87
C ALA A 130 -0.18 11.61 6.94
N PRO A 131 -1.52 11.80 6.93
CA PRO A 131 -2.44 10.99 6.13
C PRO A 131 -2.11 10.96 4.64
N GLU A 132 -1.73 12.10 4.06
CA GLU A 132 -1.37 12.23 2.65
C GLU A 132 -0.07 11.51 2.30
N TRP A 133 0.92 11.55 3.21
CA TRP A 133 2.17 10.82 3.05
C TRP A 133 1.91 9.32 3.08
N LEU A 134 1.07 8.87 4.03
CA LEU A 134 0.71 7.47 4.20
C LEU A 134 -0.02 6.94 2.97
N ALA A 135 -1.04 7.66 2.50
CA ALA A 135 -1.79 7.28 1.29
C ALA A 135 -0.88 7.17 0.06
N ARG A 136 0.10 8.08 -0.11
CA ARG A 136 1.05 8.00 -1.23
C ARG A 136 1.91 6.74 -1.17
N HIS A 137 2.43 6.37 -0.01
CA HIS A 137 3.33 5.20 0.09
C HIS A 137 2.55 3.87 0.08
N VAL A 138 1.32 3.87 0.61
CA VAL A 138 0.37 2.75 0.57
C VAL A 138 -0.18 2.49 -0.84
N ASN A 139 -0.24 3.49 -1.72
CA ASN A 139 -0.70 3.30 -3.10
C ASN A 139 0.42 3.34 -4.15
N GLY A 140 1.63 3.78 -3.79
CA GLY A 140 2.73 4.02 -4.72
C GLY A 140 3.51 2.77 -5.19
N GLY A 141 3.09 1.55 -4.85
CA GLY A 141 3.66 0.30 -5.36
C GLY A 141 5.10 -0.05 -4.90
N LEU A 142 5.78 0.80 -4.13
CA LEU A 142 7.12 0.51 -3.62
C LEU A 142 7.12 -0.70 -2.67
N PRO A 143 8.13 -1.58 -2.72
CA PRO A 143 8.32 -2.61 -1.70
C PRO A 143 8.41 -1.96 -0.30
N THR A 144 7.78 -2.57 0.71
CA THR A 144 7.74 -1.99 2.08
C THR A 144 9.14 -1.81 2.67
N ALA A 145 10.08 -2.70 2.33
CA ALA A 145 11.51 -2.55 2.65
C ALA A 145 12.12 -1.25 2.11
N LYS A 146 11.76 -0.83 0.89
CA LYS A 146 12.22 0.44 0.31
C LYS A 146 11.55 1.65 0.95
N VAL A 147 10.28 1.53 1.33
CA VAL A 147 9.60 2.56 2.12
C VAL A 147 10.31 2.76 3.45
N ARG A 148 10.61 1.67 4.17
CA ARG A 148 11.35 1.72 5.44
C ARG A 148 12.73 2.36 5.29
N GLU A 149 13.47 1.97 4.26
CA GLU A 149 14.78 2.56 3.94
C GLU A 149 14.68 4.08 3.73
N SER A 150 13.67 4.54 2.98
CA SER A 150 13.47 5.97 2.71
C SER A 150 13.18 6.79 3.97
N ILE A 151 12.49 6.21 4.96
CA ILE A 151 12.22 6.86 6.26
C ILE A 151 13.52 6.90 7.09
N ALA A 152 14.21 5.77 7.19
CA ALA A 152 15.43 5.62 8.00
C ALA A 152 16.59 6.52 7.54
N LYS A 153 16.65 6.84 6.25
CA LYS A 153 17.70 7.69 5.66
C LYS A 153 17.37 9.18 5.65
N THR A 154 16.25 9.59 6.24
CA THR A 154 15.89 11.02 6.34
C THR A 154 16.81 11.77 7.31
N PRO A 155 16.99 13.10 7.12
CA PRO A 155 17.65 13.95 8.10
C PRO A 155 16.99 13.92 9.48
N GLU A 156 15.67 13.71 9.53
CA GLU A 156 14.90 13.60 10.77
C GLU A 156 15.32 12.36 11.58
N ALA A 157 15.35 11.18 10.96
CA ALA A 157 15.82 9.95 11.59
C ALA A 157 17.27 10.09 12.10
N ARG A 158 18.15 10.69 11.29
CA ARG A 158 19.54 10.99 11.70
C ARG A 158 19.58 11.93 12.91
N GLY A 159 18.75 12.97 12.92
CA GLY A 159 18.65 13.93 14.03
C GLY A 159 18.19 13.26 15.33
N LEU A 160 17.26 12.31 15.24
CA LEU A 160 16.78 11.54 16.39
C LEU A 160 17.86 10.60 16.96
N VAL A 161 18.66 9.95 16.10
CA VAL A 161 19.83 9.18 16.57
C VAL A 161 20.83 10.12 17.26
N ASN A 162 21.09 11.27 16.65
CA ASN A 162 22.02 12.26 17.19
C ASN A 162 21.56 12.85 18.54
N LYS A 163 20.24 12.91 18.79
CA LYS A 163 19.69 13.28 20.10
C LYS A 163 20.16 12.31 21.21
N ALA A 164 20.30 11.02 20.93
CA ALA A 164 20.83 10.04 21.88
C ALA A 164 22.33 10.19 22.13
N TYR A 165 23.12 10.51 21.09
CA TYR A 165 24.52 10.88 21.28
C TYR A 165 24.68 12.06 22.24
N LYS A 166 23.88 13.12 22.05
CA LYS A 166 23.90 14.28 22.95
C LYS A 166 23.49 13.91 24.37
N ALA A 167 22.40 13.17 24.52
CA ALA A 167 21.83 12.84 25.81
C ALA A 167 22.72 11.90 26.64
N TYR A 168 23.30 10.87 26.02
CA TYR A 168 24.00 9.80 26.74
C TYR A 168 25.54 9.88 26.64
N LEU A 169 26.06 10.47 25.56
CA LEU A 169 27.50 10.60 25.33
C LEU A 169 27.99 12.05 25.42
N GLY A 170 27.10 13.05 25.52
CA GLY A 170 27.47 14.46 25.66
C GLY A 170 28.24 15.01 24.46
N ARG A 171 28.03 14.45 23.26
CA ARG A 171 28.67 14.88 22.00
C ARG A 171 27.74 14.68 20.83
N GLU A 172 28.08 15.27 19.68
CA GLU A 172 27.45 14.95 18.39
C GLU A 172 27.91 13.56 17.92
N GLY A 173 27.03 12.84 17.22
CA GLY A 173 27.41 11.64 16.50
C GLY A 173 28.20 12.00 15.24
N GLU A 174 29.31 11.29 15.01
CA GLU A 174 30.05 11.41 13.76
C GLU A 174 29.26 10.84 12.56
N ALA A 175 29.56 11.34 11.35
CA ALA A 175 28.82 10.99 10.14
C ALA A 175 28.70 9.47 9.92
N GLY A 176 29.81 8.73 10.04
CA GLY A 176 29.84 7.28 9.86
C GLY A 176 29.12 6.51 10.99
N GLY A 177 29.13 7.04 12.22
CA GLY A 177 28.37 6.50 13.34
C GLY A 177 26.87 6.64 13.09
N LEU A 178 26.43 7.85 12.72
CA LEU A 178 25.03 8.12 12.35
C LEU A 178 24.58 7.27 11.15
N ASP A 179 25.42 7.10 10.14
CA ASP A 179 25.14 6.22 9.00
C ASP A 179 24.91 4.78 9.44
N SER A 180 25.80 4.26 10.30
CA SER A 180 25.70 2.90 10.82
C SER A 180 24.40 2.67 11.59
N TRP A 181 23.99 3.62 12.44
CA TRP A 181 22.72 3.53 13.16
C TRP A 181 21.52 3.59 12.24
N THR A 182 21.52 4.49 11.25
CA THR A 182 20.43 4.51 10.26
C THR A 182 20.36 3.22 9.44
N ASP A 183 21.47 2.53 9.18
CA ASP A 183 21.45 1.20 8.56
C ASP A 183 20.81 0.13 9.45
N HIS A 184 20.99 0.19 10.77
CA HIS A 184 20.23 -0.66 11.69
C HIS A 184 18.73 -0.35 11.60
N LEU A 185 18.37 0.94 11.48
CA LEU A 185 17.01 1.38 11.20
C LEU A 185 16.53 1.04 9.80
N VAL A 186 17.37 0.59 8.85
CA VAL A 186 16.94 -0.04 7.59
C VAL A 186 16.65 -1.53 7.80
N ARG A 187 17.47 -2.21 8.60
CA ARG A 187 17.46 -3.68 8.83
C ARG A 187 16.43 -4.21 9.85
N GLY A 188 15.52 -3.38 10.32
CA GLY A 188 14.40 -3.78 11.19
C GLY A 188 14.49 -3.26 12.62
N LYS A 189 15.57 -2.57 13.02
CA LYS A 189 15.67 -2.03 14.39
C LYS A 189 14.82 -0.77 14.55
N THR A 190 14.32 -0.56 15.76
CA THR A 190 13.59 0.63 16.18
C THR A 190 14.55 1.70 16.69
N LEU A 191 14.08 2.94 16.74
CA LEU A 191 14.82 4.05 17.31
C LEU A 191 15.06 3.84 18.82
N ASP A 192 14.08 3.30 19.55
CA ASP A 192 14.25 2.86 20.94
C ASP A 192 15.41 1.87 21.11
N TRP A 193 15.52 0.89 20.21
CA TRP A 193 16.64 -0.06 20.24
C TRP A 193 17.97 0.66 20.04
N VAL A 194 18.05 1.60 19.08
CA VAL A 194 19.27 2.40 18.83
C VAL A 194 19.64 3.22 20.06
N TRP A 195 18.66 3.93 20.64
CA TRP A 195 18.87 4.74 21.83
C TRP A 195 19.37 3.91 23.01
N GLU A 196 18.81 2.71 23.20
CA GLU A 196 19.24 1.78 24.24
C GLU A 196 20.67 1.26 24.01
N GLN A 197 21.05 0.96 22.77
CA GLN A 197 22.44 0.56 22.44
C GLN A 197 23.43 1.69 22.73
N ILE A 198 23.09 2.93 22.40
CA ILE A 198 23.93 4.09 22.71
C ILE A 198 24.03 4.28 24.23
N ARG A 199 22.89 4.20 24.94
CA ARG A 199 22.81 4.35 26.40
C ARG A 199 23.64 3.30 27.15
N THR A 200 23.61 2.04 26.71
CA THR A 200 24.30 0.94 27.38
C THR A 200 25.71 0.68 26.85
N SER A 201 26.16 1.49 25.89
CA SER A 201 27.51 1.42 25.33
C SER A 201 28.60 1.56 26.41
N GLU A 202 29.77 1.01 26.10
CA GLU A 202 30.95 1.15 26.96
C GLU A 202 31.35 2.62 27.14
N GLU A 203 31.18 3.45 26.10
CA GLU A 203 31.46 4.89 26.16
C GLU A 203 30.54 5.59 27.18
N ALA A 204 29.24 5.31 27.13
CA ALA A 204 28.27 5.85 28.08
C ALA A 204 28.58 5.40 29.52
N ARG A 205 28.90 4.12 29.71
CA ARG A 205 29.27 3.56 31.03
C ARG A 205 30.54 4.20 31.58
N ARG A 206 31.59 4.36 30.78
CA ARG A 206 32.84 5.02 31.20
C ARG A 206 32.61 6.46 31.66
N LYS A 207 31.70 7.19 31.01
CA LYS A 207 31.32 8.54 31.46
C LYS A 207 30.54 8.56 32.77
N ASN A 208 29.81 7.50 33.08
CA ASN A 208 28.89 7.45 34.20
C ASN A 208 29.32 6.40 35.26
N GLY A 209 30.62 6.37 35.58
CA GLY A 209 31.15 5.57 36.70
C GLY A 209 31.01 4.05 36.52
N GLY A 210 30.95 3.57 35.28
CA GLY A 210 30.78 2.15 34.94
C GLY A 210 29.32 1.70 34.76
N GLN A 211 28.34 2.56 35.03
CA GLN A 211 26.92 2.23 34.95
C GLN A 211 26.21 2.97 33.80
N PRO A 212 25.22 2.38 33.11
CA PRO A 212 24.47 3.09 32.09
C PRO A 212 23.75 4.33 32.66
N PRO A 213 23.70 5.46 31.93
CA PRO A 213 22.91 6.63 32.33
C PRO A 213 21.42 6.28 32.41
N PRO A 214 20.63 7.06 33.19
CA PRO A 214 19.19 6.86 33.29
C PRO A 214 18.51 7.06 31.94
N VAL A 215 17.35 6.42 31.73
CA VAL A 215 16.54 6.59 30.52
C VAL A 215 15.89 7.97 30.55
N THR A 216 16.27 8.85 29.63
CA THR A 216 15.77 10.25 29.58
C THR A 216 15.10 10.61 28.26
N LEU A 217 15.28 9.80 27.22
CA LEU A 217 14.62 9.98 25.94
C LEU A 217 13.36 9.09 25.86
N ARG A 218 12.24 9.68 25.48
CA ARG A 218 10.99 9.03 25.05
C ARG A 218 10.48 9.76 23.82
#